data_AF-A0A2N2MLG9-F1
#
_entry.id   AF-A0A2N2MLG9-F1
#
_cell.length_a   1.000
_cell.length_b   1.000
_cell.length_c   1.000
_cell.angle_alpha   90.00
_cell.angle_beta   90.00
_cell.angle_gamma   90.00
#
_symmetry.space_group_name_H-M   'P 1'
#
loop_
_entity.id
_entity.type
_entity.pdbx_description
1 polymer ?
#
loop_
_entity_poly.entity_id
_entity_poly.type
_entity_poly.pdbx_seq_one_letter_code
_entity_poly.pdbx_strand_id
1 'polypeptide(L)'
;MKVFYSTTHRQHAPPFEIFDGGEKITNFEMPERMERILSALRADDRYEIAPPADFGLEPIRAVHDRSYLDFLRTAFDEWLAEDTDYERTALLPATFPLPGPRGHVPATLLGRAGYYMTDLSAPIVAGTYAAALAAANCALSGAQFIANSSFNLHPSSFALCRPPGHHAGRANCAGYCYINNAAVAAGWLAQLGRVVLLDIDYHAGNGTQDIFYERADVLTLSIHADPNFEYPYYSGYADQTGAGAGLGFHQNYPLPLGTDDAAYLATLEKAIERISAFHPSFLVISAGMDIYGEDPLGRIRITREGIRQIGQKIAALNLPTLAVMEGGYNNEALGLNVCAFLEAFHRETP
;
A
#
# COMPACT_ATOMS: atom_id res chain seq x y z
N MET A 1 8.41 -19.46 0.55
CA MET A 1 8.09 -18.12 1.06
C MET A 1 6.80 -18.18 1.87
N LYS A 2 6.77 -17.55 3.04
CA LYS A 2 5.55 -17.46 3.85
C LYS A 2 4.68 -16.30 3.37
N VAL A 3 3.39 -16.57 3.16
CA VAL A 3 2.39 -15.61 2.70
C VAL A 3 1.34 -15.42 3.78
N PHE A 4 1.13 -14.19 4.25
CA PHE A 4 0.14 -13.86 5.26
C PHE A 4 -1.14 -13.35 4.62
N TYR A 5 -2.26 -14.02 4.91
CA TYR A 5 -3.56 -13.73 4.31
C TYR A 5 -4.69 -13.90 5.34
N SER A 6 -5.66 -12.99 5.31
CA SER A 6 -6.86 -13.07 6.15
C SER A 6 -8.12 -13.06 5.30
N THR A 7 -9.03 -14.01 5.55
CA THR A 7 -10.33 -14.08 4.87
C THR A 7 -11.25 -12.91 5.20
N THR A 8 -10.98 -12.17 6.28
CA THR A 8 -11.70 -10.95 6.70
C THR A 8 -11.72 -9.87 5.60
N HIS A 9 -10.76 -9.87 4.67
CA HIS A 9 -10.75 -8.91 3.56
C HIS A 9 -12.09 -8.87 2.80
N ARG A 10 -12.80 -10.01 2.68
CA ARG A 10 -14.09 -10.12 1.96
C ARG A 10 -15.19 -9.27 2.57
N GLN A 11 -15.06 -8.87 3.84
CA GLN A 11 -16.02 -7.99 4.49
C GLN A 11 -15.98 -6.58 3.89
N HIS A 12 -14.85 -6.15 3.33
CA HIS A 12 -14.78 -4.91 2.57
C HIS A 12 -15.16 -5.18 1.10
N ALA A 13 -16.38 -4.83 0.72
CA ALA A 13 -16.89 -4.95 -0.65
C ALA A 13 -17.76 -3.74 -1.01
N PRO A 14 -17.17 -2.56 -1.24
CA PRO A 14 -17.93 -1.40 -1.69
C PRO A 14 -18.66 -1.70 -3.00
N PRO A 15 -19.95 -1.34 -3.12
CA PRO A 15 -20.74 -1.63 -4.32
C PRO A 15 -20.34 -0.77 -5.53
N PHE A 16 -19.75 0.39 -5.28
CA PHE A 16 -19.32 1.33 -6.30
C PHE A 16 -18.19 2.21 -5.77
N GLU A 17 -17.58 2.96 -6.69
CA GLU A 17 -16.75 4.14 -6.41
C GLU A 17 -17.19 5.31 -7.29
N ILE A 18 -16.70 6.51 -7.00
CA ILE A 18 -16.82 7.65 -7.92
C ILE A 18 -15.45 7.86 -8.58
N PHE A 19 -15.40 7.57 -9.87
CA PHE A 19 -14.20 7.61 -10.69
C PHE A 19 -14.05 8.96 -11.40
N ASP A 20 -13.05 9.06 -12.27
CA ASP A 20 -12.74 10.27 -13.04
C ASP A 20 -13.97 10.90 -13.69
N GLY A 21 -14.07 12.23 -13.58
CA GLY A 21 -15.22 12.97 -14.10
C GLY A 21 -16.51 12.84 -13.28
N GLY A 22 -16.48 12.16 -12.14
CA GLY A 22 -17.65 11.98 -11.26
C GLY A 22 -18.52 10.78 -11.63
N GLU A 23 -17.99 9.84 -12.41
CA GLU A 23 -18.74 8.66 -12.84
C GLU A 23 -18.87 7.64 -11.72
N LYS A 24 -20.10 7.16 -11.48
CA LYS A 24 -20.36 6.05 -10.55
C LYS A 24 -20.14 4.72 -11.26
N ILE A 25 -19.07 4.01 -10.90
CA ILE A 25 -18.71 2.72 -11.52
C ILE A 25 -18.59 1.61 -10.46
N THR A 26 -18.52 0.36 -10.91
CA THR A 26 -18.13 -0.76 -10.04
C THR A 26 -16.70 -0.54 -9.55
N ASN A 27 -16.49 -0.71 -8.25
CA ASN A 27 -15.19 -0.50 -7.63
C ASN A 27 -14.13 -1.46 -8.22
N PHE A 28 -12.94 -0.97 -8.58
CA PHE A 28 -11.85 -1.83 -9.07
C PHE A 28 -11.22 -2.69 -7.95
N GLU A 29 -11.20 -2.18 -6.71
CA GLU A 29 -10.65 -2.86 -5.53
C GLU A 29 -11.65 -3.92 -5.00
N MET A 30 -11.84 -5.01 -5.75
CA MET A 30 -12.79 -6.08 -5.40
C MET A 30 -12.15 -7.28 -4.69
N PRO A 31 -12.93 -8.07 -3.91
CA PRO A 31 -12.42 -9.29 -3.28
C PRO A 31 -11.80 -10.30 -4.26
N GLU A 32 -12.29 -10.32 -5.51
CA GLU A 32 -11.79 -11.19 -6.58
C GLU A 32 -10.28 -11.06 -6.79
N ARG A 33 -9.69 -9.87 -6.61
CA ARG A 33 -8.24 -9.66 -6.74
C ARG A 33 -7.44 -10.65 -5.90
N MET A 34 -7.84 -10.82 -4.64
CA MET A 34 -7.17 -11.73 -3.71
C MET A 34 -7.42 -13.19 -4.08
N GLU A 35 -8.60 -13.54 -4.60
CA GLU A 35 -8.88 -14.90 -5.05
C GLU A 35 -7.99 -15.30 -6.23
N ARG A 36 -7.78 -14.38 -7.18
CA ARG A 36 -6.91 -14.59 -8.34
C ARG A 36 -5.46 -14.81 -7.91
N ILE A 37 -4.97 -13.99 -6.98
CA ILE A 37 -3.61 -14.14 -6.42
C ILE A 37 -3.49 -15.46 -5.63
N LEU A 38 -4.43 -15.76 -4.74
CA LEU A 38 -4.42 -16.99 -3.95
C LEU A 38 -4.47 -18.24 -4.81
N SER A 39 -5.27 -18.23 -5.89
CA SER A 39 -5.34 -19.35 -6.81
C SER A 39 -3.99 -19.62 -7.46
N ALA A 40 -3.26 -18.57 -7.87
CA ALA A 40 -1.94 -18.70 -8.47
C ALA A 40 -0.89 -19.16 -7.45
N LEU A 41 -0.88 -18.58 -6.24
CA LEU A 41 0.05 -18.95 -5.17
C LEU A 41 -0.15 -20.39 -4.69
N ARG A 42 -1.40 -20.86 -4.58
CA ARG A 42 -1.71 -22.24 -4.15
C ARG A 42 -1.33 -23.31 -5.18
N ALA A 43 -1.15 -22.91 -6.44
CA ALA A 43 -0.71 -23.82 -7.49
C ALA A 43 0.81 -24.08 -7.45
N ASP A 44 1.56 -23.39 -6.59
CA ASP A 44 3.01 -23.44 -6.49
C ASP A 44 3.41 -23.74 -5.02
N ASP A 45 4.08 -24.87 -4.82
CA ASP A 45 4.44 -25.41 -3.51
C ASP A 45 5.50 -24.57 -2.78
N ARG A 46 6.13 -23.62 -3.48
CA ARG A 46 7.05 -22.64 -2.91
C ARG A 46 6.39 -21.67 -1.95
N TYR A 47 5.05 -21.56 -1.92
CA TYR A 47 4.31 -20.62 -1.08
C TYR A 47 3.53 -21.31 0.04
N GLU A 48 3.78 -20.89 1.28
CA GLU A 48 3.03 -21.34 2.46
C GLU A 48 2.05 -20.24 2.89
N ILE A 49 0.75 -20.45 2.70
CA ILE A 49 -0.28 -19.50 3.13
C ILE A 49 -0.58 -19.69 4.62
N ALA A 50 -0.45 -18.63 5.41
CA ALA A 50 -0.70 -18.62 6.84
C ALA A 50 -1.65 -17.47 7.24
N PRO A 51 -2.48 -17.65 8.28
CA PRO A 51 -3.25 -16.55 8.85
C PRO A 51 -2.33 -15.55 9.57
N PRO A 52 -2.69 -14.27 9.64
CA PRO A 52 -1.95 -13.31 10.45
C PRO A 52 -2.21 -13.50 11.95
N ALA A 53 -1.26 -13.09 12.77
CA ALA A 53 -1.47 -12.88 14.20
C ALA A 53 -2.15 -11.53 14.45
N ASP A 54 -2.76 -11.35 15.63
CA ASP A 54 -3.28 -10.06 16.07
C ASP A 54 -2.22 -9.31 16.87
N PHE A 55 -1.86 -8.11 16.41
CA PHE A 55 -0.89 -7.24 17.05
C PHE A 55 -1.52 -6.10 17.85
N GLY A 56 -2.86 -6.05 17.90
CA GLY A 56 -3.59 -4.94 18.50
C GLY A 56 -3.38 -3.61 17.76
N LEU A 57 -3.79 -2.51 18.38
CA LEU A 57 -3.78 -1.18 17.74
C LEU A 57 -2.49 -0.39 17.94
N GLU A 58 -1.59 -0.79 18.84
CA GLU A 58 -0.41 0.03 19.17
C GLU A 58 0.52 0.25 17.96
N PRO A 59 0.89 -0.77 17.15
CA PRO A 59 1.69 -0.53 15.95
C PRO A 59 0.99 0.35 14.91
N ILE A 60 -0.34 0.27 14.84
CA ILE A 60 -1.16 1.06 13.91
C ILE A 60 -1.22 2.53 14.37
N ARG A 61 -1.39 2.76 15.67
CA ARG A 61 -1.37 4.09 16.31
C ARG A 61 0.00 4.77 16.28
N ALA A 62 1.07 4.01 16.03
CA ALA A 62 2.41 4.57 15.85
C ALA A 62 2.55 5.33 14.52
N VAL A 63 1.70 5.05 13.54
CA VAL A 63 1.70 5.71 12.22
C VAL A 63 0.44 6.54 11.95
N HIS A 64 -0.72 6.12 12.47
CA HIS A 64 -2.00 6.80 12.26
C HIS A 64 -2.43 7.61 13.48
N ASP A 65 -3.05 8.75 13.22
CA ASP A 65 -3.70 9.60 14.21
C ASP A 65 -4.86 8.86 14.90
N ARG A 66 -4.99 9.07 16.20
CA ARG A 66 -5.99 8.37 17.02
C ARG A 66 -7.41 8.77 16.63
N SER A 67 -7.66 10.04 16.37
CA SER A 67 -8.99 10.54 16.00
C SER A 67 -9.39 10.07 14.61
N TYR A 68 -8.42 9.91 13.69
CA TYR A 68 -8.66 9.26 12.41
C TYR A 68 -9.06 7.79 12.56
N LEU A 69 -8.34 7.00 13.37
CA LEU A 69 -8.68 5.59 13.61
C LEU A 69 -10.04 5.44 14.32
N ASP A 70 -10.36 6.33 15.26
CA ASP A 70 -11.67 6.35 15.91
C ASP A 70 -12.79 6.65 14.91
N PHE A 71 -12.58 7.60 13.99
CA PHE A 71 -13.50 7.85 12.88
C PHE A 71 -13.66 6.60 12.03
N LEU A 72 -12.58 6.00 11.54
CA LEU A 72 -12.65 4.81 10.67
C LEU A 72 -13.41 3.65 11.34
N ARG A 73 -13.25 3.48 12.66
CA ARG A 73 -13.93 2.47 13.45
C ARG A 73 -15.44 2.66 13.53
N THR A 74 -15.93 3.90 13.64
CA THR A 74 -17.35 4.19 13.91
C THR A 74 -18.12 4.72 12.71
N ALA A 75 -17.45 5.22 11.68
CA ALA A 75 -18.05 6.01 10.62
C ALA A 75 -19.25 5.34 9.93
N PHE A 76 -19.17 4.05 9.63
CA PHE A 76 -20.26 3.36 8.94
C PHE A 76 -21.45 3.04 9.86
N ASP A 77 -21.20 2.69 11.12
CA ASP A 77 -22.28 2.47 12.09
C ASP A 77 -23.03 3.79 12.36
N GLU A 78 -22.30 4.90 12.45
CA GLU A 78 -22.88 6.23 12.54
C GLU A 78 -23.67 6.56 11.27
N TRP A 79 -23.15 6.22 10.07
CA TRP A 79 -23.86 6.44 8.80
C TRP A 79 -25.19 5.70 8.73
N LEU A 80 -25.22 4.46 9.18
CA LEU A 80 -26.44 3.66 9.27
C LEU A 80 -27.43 4.22 10.30
N ALA A 81 -26.96 4.93 11.32
CA ALA A 81 -27.81 5.54 12.36
C ALA A 81 -28.32 6.95 12.02
N GLU A 82 -27.77 7.61 10.99
CA GLU A 82 -28.24 8.94 10.56
C GLU A 82 -29.73 8.92 10.16
N ASP A 83 -30.47 9.94 10.59
CA ASP A 83 -31.88 10.14 10.23
C ASP A 83 -31.95 10.85 8.87
N THR A 84 -31.92 10.05 7.80
CA THR A 84 -31.88 10.54 6.42
C THR A 84 -32.56 9.59 5.44
N ASP A 85 -33.09 10.15 4.34
CA ASP A 85 -33.65 9.44 3.20
C ASP A 85 -32.58 8.96 2.19
N TYR A 86 -31.29 9.24 2.44
CA TYR A 86 -30.20 8.83 1.56
C TYR A 86 -30.01 7.30 1.50
N GLU A 87 -29.53 6.82 0.35
CA GLU A 87 -29.05 5.45 0.21
C GLU A 87 -27.76 5.28 1.04
N ARG A 88 -27.78 4.37 2.02
CA ARG A 88 -26.69 4.17 2.99
C ARG A 88 -25.85 2.92 2.69
N THR A 89 -25.59 2.65 1.40
CA THR A 89 -24.81 1.50 0.95
C THR A 89 -23.30 1.73 1.02
N ALA A 90 -22.87 3.00 0.98
CA ALA A 90 -21.50 3.44 1.21
C ALA A 90 -21.49 4.85 1.81
N LEU A 91 -20.47 5.16 2.62
CA LEU A 91 -20.17 6.51 3.07
C LEU A 91 -19.09 7.11 2.17
N LEU A 92 -19.36 8.29 1.63
CA LEU A 92 -18.45 9.12 0.83
C LEU A 92 -18.44 10.54 1.41
N PRO A 93 -17.32 11.29 1.28
CA PRO A 93 -17.29 12.68 1.68
C PRO A 93 -18.08 13.55 0.69
N ALA A 94 -18.74 14.60 1.19
CA ALA A 94 -19.40 15.62 0.36
C ALA A 94 -18.58 16.92 0.24
N THR A 95 -17.56 17.08 1.07
CA THR A 95 -16.74 18.29 1.19
C THR A 95 -15.31 17.90 1.46
N PHE A 96 -14.35 18.74 1.06
CA PHE A 96 -12.93 18.52 1.35
C PHE A 96 -12.35 19.80 1.98
N PRO A 97 -11.43 19.69 2.95
CA PRO A 97 -10.74 20.86 3.48
C PRO A 97 -9.91 21.53 2.40
N LEU A 98 -9.93 22.87 2.35
CA LEU A 98 -9.03 23.63 1.50
C LEU A 98 -7.58 23.54 2.02
N PRO A 99 -6.57 23.79 1.17
CA PRO A 99 -5.17 23.82 1.60
C PRO A 99 -4.94 24.78 2.77
N GLY A 100 -4.20 24.32 3.78
CA GLY A 100 -3.92 25.08 4.99
C GLY A 100 -3.60 24.17 6.18
N PRO A 101 -3.28 24.74 7.36
CA PRO A 101 -3.10 23.95 8.57
C PRO A 101 -4.38 23.17 8.87
N ARG A 102 -4.23 21.87 9.19
CA ARG A 102 -5.33 21.02 9.63
C ARG A 102 -6.06 21.68 10.80
N GLY A 103 -7.30 22.08 10.55
CA GLY A 103 -8.12 22.86 11.46
C GLY A 103 -8.83 22.00 12.52
N HIS A 104 -9.90 22.55 13.08
CA HIS A 104 -10.76 21.83 14.01
C HIS A 104 -11.47 20.65 13.33
N VAL A 105 -11.39 19.46 13.92
CA VAL A 105 -12.13 18.28 13.46
C VAL A 105 -13.63 18.51 13.70
N PRO A 106 -14.49 18.45 12.66
CA PRO A 106 -15.93 18.65 12.84
C PRO A 106 -16.57 17.60 13.76
N ALA A 107 -17.68 17.96 14.41
CA ALA A 107 -18.41 17.04 15.27
C ALA A 107 -19.32 16.06 14.49
N THR A 108 -19.86 16.48 13.34
CA THR A 108 -20.81 15.68 12.56
C THR A 108 -20.09 14.61 11.75
N LEU A 109 -20.78 13.49 11.45
CA LEU A 109 -20.24 12.41 10.62
C LEU A 109 -19.80 12.94 9.24
N LEU A 110 -20.66 13.66 8.52
CA LEU A 110 -20.36 14.15 7.18
C LEU A 110 -19.20 15.17 7.17
N GLY A 111 -19.08 15.98 8.24
CA GLY A 111 -17.93 16.88 8.40
C GLY A 111 -16.63 16.12 8.64
N ARG A 112 -16.66 15.05 9.46
CA ARG A 112 -15.49 14.18 9.68
C ARG A 112 -15.14 13.37 8.43
N ALA A 113 -16.13 12.89 7.69
CA ALA A 113 -15.92 12.23 6.40
C ALA A 113 -15.16 13.16 5.46
N GLY A 114 -15.62 14.41 5.31
CA GLY A 114 -14.89 15.39 4.51
C GLY A 114 -13.48 15.73 5.01
N TYR A 115 -13.24 15.62 6.32
CA TYR A 115 -11.95 15.90 6.92
C TYR A 115 -10.94 14.75 6.78
N TYR A 116 -11.40 13.49 6.82
CA TYR A 116 -10.57 12.29 6.85
C TYR A 116 -10.56 11.50 5.54
N MET A 117 -11.47 11.76 4.60
CA MET A 117 -11.50 11.11 3.30
C MET A 117 -11.09 12.13 2.25
N THR A 118 -9.97 11.90 1.55
CA THR A 118 -9.37 12.93 0.66
C THR A 118 -9.70 12.75 -0.82
N ASP A 119 -10.49 11.73 -1.15
CA ASP A 119 -11.07 11.51 -2.47
C ASP A 119 -12.41 10.78 -2.37
N LEU A 120 -12.92 10.31 -3.52
CA LEU A 120 -14.15 9.53 -3.62
C LEU A 120 -13.92 8.07 -4.04
N SER A 121 -12.67 7.60 -4.10
CA SER A 121 -12.31 6.23 -4.47
C SER A 121 -12.14 5.31 -3.25
N ALA A 122 -12.11 5.86 -2.03
CA ALA A 122 -12.07 5.11 -0.77
C ALA A 122 -13.40 5.11 0.02
N PRO A 123 -14.52 4.58 -0.52
CA PRO A 123 -15.80 4.52 0.19
C PRO A 123 -15.74 3.61 1.43
N ILE A 124 -16.28 4.11 2.55
CA ILE A 124 -16.39 3.30 3.77
C ILE A 124 -17.71 2.52 3.74
N VAL A 125 -17.63 1.20 3.95
CA VAL A 125 -18.78 0.29 4.04
C VAL A 125 -18.71 -0.56 5.32
N ALA A 126 -19.77 -1.33 5.57
CA ALA A 126 -19.76 -2.34 6.62
C ALA A 126 -18.55 -3.27 6.41
N GLY A 127 -17.73 -3.45 7.44
CA GLY A 127 -16.54 -4.32 7.36
C GLY A 127 -15.25 -3.64 6.90
N THR A 128 -15.26 -2.40 6.41
CA THR A 128 -14.03 -1.68 6.00
C THR A 128 -12.98 -1.66 7.12
N TYR A 129 -13.36 -1.26 8.33
CA TYR A 129 -12.43 -1.19 9.47
C TYR A 129 -11.84 -2.56 9.82
N ALA A 130 -12.68 -3.60 9.89
CA ALA A 130 -12.24 -4.95 10.21
C ALA A 130 -11.28 -5.52 9.14
N ALA A 131 -11.58 -5.29 7.86
CA ALA A 131 -10.71 -5.68 6.76
C ALA A 131 -9.37 -4.93 6.78
N ALA A 132 -9.39 -3.61 7.03
CA ALA A 132 -8.18 -2.80 7.12
C ALA A 132 -7.26 -3.23 8.29
N LEU A 133 -7.83 -3.54 9.46
CA LEU A 133 -7.06 -4.11 10.58
C LEU A 133 -6.45 -5.46 10.22
N ALA A 134 -7.22 -6.33 9.54
CA ALA A 134 -6.73 -7.62 9.12
C ALA A 134 -5.58 -7.50 8.10
N ALA A 135 -5.67 -6.55 7.16
CA ALA A 135 -4.60 -6.24 6.21
C ALA A 135 -3.32 -5.75 6.92
N ALA A 136 -3.46 -4.84 7.89
CA ALA A 136 -2.33 -4.37 8.69
C ALA A 136 -1.68 -5.51 9.51
N ASN A 137 -2.49 -6.42 10.05
CA ASN A 137 -2.01 -7.61 10.76
C ASN A 137 -1.29 -8.60 9.83
N CYS A 138 -1.67 -8.71 8.54
CA CYS A 138 -0.89 -9.45 7.54
C CYS A 138 0.51 -8.84 7.37
N ALA A 139 0.59 -7.50 7.23
CA ALA A 139 1.86 -6.81 7.09
C ALA A 139 2.75 -6.95 8.34
N LEU A 140 2.18 -6.82 9.54
CA LEU A 140 2.89 -7.01 10.80
C LEU A 140 3.36 -8.46 11.01
N SER A 141 2.56 -9.44 10.62
CA SER A 141 2.98 -10.86 10.68
C SER A 141 4.15 -11.13 9.73
N GLY A 142 4.11 -10.52 8.54
CA GLY A 142 5.20 -10.54 7.57
C GLY A 142 6.48 -9.89 8.11
N ALA A 143 6.34 -8.73 8.75
CA ALA A 143 7.44 -8.01 9.39
C ALA A 143 8.05 -8.81 10.54
N GLN A 144 7.22 -9.37 11.42
CA GLN A 144 7.66 -10.22 12.52
C GLN A 144 8.42 -11.45 12.01
N PHE A 145 7.94 -12.09 10.93
CA PHE A 145 8.60 -13.24 10.34
C PHE A 145 10.02 -12.91 9.86
N ILE A 146 10.21 -11.78 9.16
CA ILE A 146 11.55 -11.39 8.68
C ILE A 146 12.46 -10.87 9.79
N ALA A 147 11.90 -10.32 10.88
CA ALA A 147 12.67 -9.87 12.04
C ALA A 147 13.17 -11.02 12.92
N ASN A 148 12.40 -12.11 13.02
CA ASN A 148 12.70 -13.23 13.91
C ASN A 148 13.59 -14.32 13.27
N SER A 149 13.96 -14.20 12.00
CA SER A 149 14.76 -15.23 11.33
C SER A 149 16.18 -15.26 11.91
N SER A 150 16.46 -16.30 12.70
CA SER A 150 17.75 -16.49 13.38
C SER A 150 18.85 -17.10 12.48
N PHE A 151 18.56 -17.30 11.21
CA PHE A 151 19.49 -17.94 10.26
C PHE A 151 20.17 -16.88 9.41
N ASN A 152 21.42 -17.14 8.99
CA ASN A 152 22.17 -16.36 7.99
C ASN A 152 21.51 -16.38 6.58
N LEU A 153 20.20 -16.58 6.51
CA LEU A 153 19.36 -16.58 5.33
C LEU A 153 18.53 -15.31 5.42
N HIS A 154 18.69 -14.40 4.47
CA HIS A 154 17.88 -13.19 4.38
C HIS A 154 16.44 -13.59 4.03
N PRO A 155 15.52 -13.69 5.01
CA PRO A 155 14.20 -14.25 4.76
C PRO A 155 13.39 -13.32 3.88
N SER A 156 12.39 -13.86 3.20
CA SER A 156 11.37 -13.06 2.55
C SER A 156 9.98 -13.55 2.89
N SER A 157 9.05 -12.62 3.06
CA SER A 157 7.63 -12.88 3.28
C SER A 157 6.78 -11.99 2.39
N PHE A 158 5.54 -12.40 2.18
CA PHE A 158 4.56 -11.64 1.43
C PHE A 158 3.30 -11.44 2.27
N ALA A 159 2.87 -10.20 2.45
CA ALA A 159 1.60 -9.85 3.06
C ALA A 159 0.58 -9.61 1.95
N LEU A 160 -0.37 -10.54 1.79
CA LEU A 160 -1.46 -10.43 0.82
C LEU A 160 -2.56 -9.54 1.40
N CYS A 161 -2.26 -8.25 1.48
CA CYS A 161 -3.10 -7.21 2.06
C CYS A 161 -4.26 -6.84 1.12
N ARG A 162 -5.46 -6.73 1.70
CA ARG A 162 -6.62 -6.09 1.09
C ARG A 162 -7.55 -5.58 2.20
N PRO A 163 -7.96 -4.30 2.21
CA PRO A 163 -7.64 -3.23 1.24
C PRO A 163 -6.14 -2.86 1.21
N PRO A 164 -5.66 -2.18 0.15
CA PRO A 164 -4.29 -1.66 0.06
C PRO A 164 -4.05 -0.53 1.08
N GLY A 165 -2.83 0.02 1.13
CA GLY A 165 -2.41 0.92 2.19
C GLY A 165 -1.67 2.19 1.79
N HIS A 166 -0.88 2.20 0.71
CA HIS A 166 0.11 3.26 0.48
C HIS A 166 -0.43 4.69 0.30
N HIS A 167 -1.73 4.85 -0.02
CA HIS A 167 -2.40 6.15 -0.10
C HIS A 167 -2.99 6.65 1.22
N ALA A 168 -3.11 5.80 2.24
CA ALA A 168 -3.59 6.22 3.56
C ALA A 168 -2.48 7.01 4.27
N GLY A 169 -2.67 8.32 4.43
CA GLY A 169 -1.77 9.16 5.21
C GLY A 169 -1.97 9.01 6.72
N ARG A 170 -1.26 9.79 7.51
CA ARG A 170 -1.32 9.78 8.98
C ARG A 170 -2.73 9.99 9.52
N ALA A 171 -3.55 10.76 8.83
CA ALA A 171 -4.90 11.10 9.27
C ALA A 171 -5.87 11.21 8.09
N ASN A 172 -5.80 10.27 7.13
CA ASN A 172 -6.77 10.21 6.03
C ASN A 172 -6.79 8.83 5.35
N CYS A 173 -7.92 8.52 4.70
CA CYS A 173 -8.05 7.47 3.69
C CYS A 173 -8.25 8.07 2.30
N ALA A 174 -7.75 7.36 1.29
CA ALA A 174 -7.72 7.78 -0.12
C ALA A 174 -7.32 6.58 -1.00
N GLY A 175 -7.63 6.58 -2.29
CA GLY A 175 -7.08 5.64 -3.27
C GLY A 175 -7.27 4.18 -2.85
N TYR A 176 -8.49 3.81 -2.44
CA TYR A 176 -8.82 2.50 -1.87
C TYR A 176 -8.15 2.13 -0.53
N CYS A 177 -7.30 2.99 0.02
CA CYS A 177 -6.47 2.73 1.20
C CYS A 177 -7.07 3.35 2.46
N TYR A 178 -7.08 2.60 3.57
CA TYR A 178 -7.61 3.05 4.87
C TYR A 178 -6.59 2.98 6.00
N ILE A 179 -5.76 1.94 6.02
CA ILE A 179 -4.62 1.83 6.93
C ILE A 179 -3.40 1.53 6.06
N ASN A 180 -2.36 2.33 6.23
CA ASN A 180 -1.10 2.14 5.52
C ASN A 180 -0.33 0.92 6.02
N ASN A 181 -0.61 -0.23 5.40
CA ASN A 181 -0.06 -1.54 5.77
C ASN A 181 1.48 -1.55 5.76
N ALA A 182 2.10 -1.03 4.70
CA ALA A 182 3.55 -0.97 4.56
C ALA A 182 4.18 -0.02 5.58
N ALA A 183 3.58 1.15 5.83
CA ALA A 183 4.07 2.07 6.85
C ALA A 183 3.95 1.50 8.28
N VAL A 184 2.86 0.80 8.60
CA VAL A 184 2.71 0.09 9.89
C VAL A 184 3.84 -0.92 10.07
N ALA A 185 4.12 -1.74 9.06
CA ALA A 185 5.21 -2.72 9.11
C ALA A 185 6.59 -2.06 9.22
N ALA A 186 6.86 -1.04 8.40
CA ALA A 186 8.14 -0.32 8.41
C ALA A 186 8.37 0.42 9.74
N GLY A 187 7.35 1.08 10.28
CA GLY A 187 7.42 1.76 11.58
C GLY A 187 7.65 0.80 12.75
N TRP A 188 7.11 -0.42 12.68
CA TRP A 188 7.39 -1.46 13.65
C TRP A 188 8.84 -1.98 13.53
N LEU A 189 9.31 -2.26 12.31
CA LEU A 189 10.69 -2.71 12.04
C LEU A 189 11.75 -1.66 12.37
N ALA A 190 11.42 -0.37 12.25
CA ALA A 190 12.32 0.74 12.55
C ALA A 190 12.77 0.78 14.03
N GLN A 191 12.00 0.13 14.92
CA GLN A 191 12.37 -0.06 16.33
C GLN A 191 13.50 -1.10 16.50
N LEU A 192 13.72 -1.93 15.49
CA LEU A 192 14.66 -3.06 15.50
C LEU A 192 15.90 -2.81 14.64
N GLY A 193 15.83 -1.90 13.66
CA GLY A 193 16.94 -1.60 12.77
C GLY A 193 16.60 -0.58 11.68
N ARG A 194 17.56 -0.30 10.80
CA ARG A 194 17.35 0.63 9.68
C ARG A 194 16.40 0.03 8.65
N VAL A 195 15.39 0.78 8.22
CA VAL A 195 14.40 0.30 7.25
C VAL A 195 14.43 1.15 5.98
N VAL A 196 14.36 0.49 4.83
CA VAL A 196 13.90 1.13 3.60
C VAL A 196 12.50 0.63 3.28
N LEU A 197 11.60 1.55 2.93
CA LEU A 197 10.33 1.24 2.30
C LEU A 197 10.42 1.68 0.83
N LEU A 198 10.44 0.71 -0.08
CA LEU A 198 10.42 0.92 -1.53
C LEU A 198 8.99 0.68 -2.05
N ASP A 199 8.41 1.68 -2.68
CA ASP A 199 7.12 1.57 -3.36
C ASP A 199 7.35 1.41 -4.87
N ILE A 200 6.83 0.31 -5.43
CA ILE A 200 6.88 -0.03 -6.85
C ILE A 200 5.48 -0.07 -7.49
N ASP A 201 4.44 0.30 -6.75
CA ASP A 201 3.10 0.50 -7.30
C ASP A 201 3.11 1.57 -8.39
N TYR A 202 2.17 1.49 -9.33
CA TYR A 202 2.03 2.48 -10.39
C TYR A 202 1.88 3.90 -9.86
N HIS A 203 1.15 4.06 -8.76
CA HIS A 203 0.82 5.36 -8.18
C HIS A 203 1.83 5.76 -7.10
N ALA A 204 2.02 7.06 -6.93
CA ALA A 204 2.86 7.56 -5.84
C ALA A 204 2.23 7.21 -4.48
N GLY A 205 2.99 6.54 -3.61
CA GLY A 205 2.62 6.24 -2.23
C GLY A 205 2.58 7.48 -1.33
N ASN A 206 1.68 8.41 -1.61
CA ASN A 206 1.55 9.70 -0.93
C ASN A 206 1.19 9.59 0.55
N GLY A 207 0.45 8.56 0.95
CA GLY A 207 0.18 8.29 2.36
C GLY A 207 1.44 7.88 3.10
N THR A 208 2.27 7.04 2.46
CA THR A 208 3.59 6.65 2.99
C THR A 208 4.52 7.87 3.07
N GLN A 209 4.53 8.71 2.03
CA GLN A 209 5.25 9.97 2.02
C GLN A 209 4.81 10.85 3.21
N ASP A 210 3.51 11.08 3.42
CA ASP A 210 2.96 11.87 4.53
C ASP A 210 3.39 11.35 5.90
N ILE A 211 3.33 10.03 6.14
CA ILE A 211 3.65 9.41 7.43
C ILE A 211 5.12 9.58 7.81
N PHE A 212 6.04 9.52 6.84
CA PHE A 212 7.49 9.53 7.09
C PHE A 212 8.17 10.84 6.66
N TYR A 213 7.46 11.83 6.14
CA TYR A 213 8.06 13.02 5.52
C TYR A 213 9.04 13.78 6.43
N GLU A 214 8.72 13.83 7.73
CA GLU A 214 9.52 14.51 8.75
C GLU A 214 10.38 13.55 9.60
N ARG A 215 10.49 12.28 9.19
CA ARG A 215 11.13 11.20 9.95
C ARG A 215 12.40 10.68 9.27
N ALA A 216 13.38 10.31 10.08
CA ALA A 216 14.67 9.77 9.63
C ALA A 216 14.92 8.31 10.07
N ASP A 217 13.92 7.64 10.64
CA ASP A 217 14.00 6.25 11.05
C ASP A 217 13.66 5.26 9.91
N VAL A 218 12.99 5.75 8.85
CA VAL A 218 12.67 4.99 7.64
C VAL A 218 13.03 5.83 6.41
N LEU A 219 13.85 5.28 5.51
CA LEU A 219 14.06 5.86 4.17
C LEU A 219 12.93 5.40 3.26
N THR A 220 12.21 6.33 2.64
CA THR A 220 11.11 6.03 1.71
C THR A 220 11.50 6.36 0.28
N LEU A 221 11.29 5.41 -0.62
CA LEU A 221 11.57 5.52 -2.05
C LEU A 221 10.32 5.14 -2.82
N SER A 222 9.92 5.88 -3.85
CA SER A 222 8.74 5.53 -4.65
C SER A 222 9.01 5.72 -6.14
N ILE A 223 8.78 4.68 -6.94
CA ILE A 223 8.88 4.69 -8.41
C ILE A 223 7.47 4.57 -8.97
N HIS A 224 6.98 5.62 -9.62
CA HIS A 224 5.56 5.75 -9.99
C HIS A 224 5.40 6.59 -11.26
N ALA A 225 4.21 6.58 -11.86
CA ALA A 225 3.89 7.46 -12.96
C ALA A 225 3.90 8.94 -12.55
N ASP A 226 4.29 9.83 -13.46
CA ASP A 226 4.37 11.27 -13.22
C ASP A 226 3.04 11.83 -12.69
N PRO A 227 3.02 12.39 -11.45
CA PRO A 227 1.80 12.89 -10.83
C PRO A 227 1.21 14.11 -11.56
N ASN A 228 1.91 14.72 -12.54
CA ASN A 228 1.26 15.70 -13.42
C ASN A 228 0.09 15.09 -14.23
N PHE A 229 0.09 13.77 -14.43
CA PHE A 229 -0.88 13.10 -15.30
C PHE A 229 -1.67 12.01 -14.59
N GLU A 230 -1.23 11.57 -13.41
CA GLU A 230 -1.78 10.41 -12.71
C GLU A 230 -2.01 10.70 -11.22
N TYR A 231 -2.96 9.96 -10.64
CA TYR A 231 -3.24 10.00 -9.21
C TYR A 231 -1.94 9.73 -8.42
N PRO A 232 -1.61 10.50 -7.37
CA PRO A 232 -2.50 11.37 -6.58
C PRO A 232 -2.44 12.88 -6.94
N TYR A 233 -1.80 13.28 -8.03
CA TYR A 233 -1.70 14.66 -8.54
C TYR A 233 -0.98 15.72 -7.67
N TYR A 234 -1.00 15.59 -6.36
CA TYR A 234 -0.54 16.64 -5.43
C TYR A 234 0.76 16.29 -4.71
N SER A 235 1.32 15.11 -4.99
CA SER A 235 2.52 14.55 -4.38
C SER A 235 3.13 13.47 -5.28
N GLY A 236 4.37 13.07 -5.01
CA GLY A 236 5.15 12.20 -5.90
C GLY A 236 6.14 12.97 -6.78
N TYR A 237 6.24 14.29 -6.60
CA TYR A 237 7.19 15.09 -7.38
C TYR A 237 8.62 14.87 -6.90
N ALA A 238 9.57 14.88 -7.84
CA ALA A 238 10.98 14.59 -7.58
C ALA A 238 11.68 15.60 -6.64
N ASP A 239 11.16 16.81 -6.53
CA ASP A 239 11.66 17.87 -5.63
C ASP A 239 11.22 17.69 -4.17
N GLN A 240 10.25 16.81 -3.92
CA GLN A 240 9.78 16.45 -2.59
C GLN A 240 10.77 15.46 -1.98
N THR A 241 11.61 15.92 -1.05
CA THR A 241 12.76 15.14 -0.52
C THR A 241 12.74 14.96 1.01
N GLY A 242 11.57 15.21 1.63
CA GLY A 242 11.38 15.20 3.08
C GLY A 242 11.54 16.59 3.69
N ALA A 243 11.24 16.71 4.98
CA ALA A 243 11.31 17.95 5.75
C ALA A 243 11.84 17.69 7.17
N GLY A 244 12.25 18.74 7.87
CA GLY A 244 12.73 18.61 9.26
C GLY A 244 13.83 17.56 9.40
N ALA A 245 13.62 16.60 10.31
CA ALA A 245 14.57 15.49 10.50
C ALA A 245 14.60 14.53 9.30
N GLY A 246 13.50 14.39 8.57
CA GLY A 246 13.37 13.50 7.40
C GLY A 246 13.92 14.07 6.09
N LEU A 247 14.53 15.25 6.09
CA LEU A 247 15.17 15.79 4.88
C LEU A 247 16.26 14.83 4.37
N GLY A 248 16.12 14.38 3.13
CA GLY A 248 16.99 13.38 2.50
C GLY A 248 16.60 11.92 2.78
N PHE A 249 15.54 11.68 3.57
CA PHE A 249 14.97 10.35 3.87
C PHE A 249 13.71 10.04 3.05
N HIS A 250 13.45 10.82 2.02
CA HIS A 250 12.40 10.57 1.04
C HIS A 250 12.90 10.88 -0.38
N GLN A 251 12.55 10.03 -1.34
CA GLN A 251 12.89 10.27 -2.75
C GLN A 251 11.84 9.66 -3.69
N ASN A 252 11.30 10.51 -4.57
CA ASN A 252 10.40 10.11 -5.63
C ASN A 252 11.14 9.96 -6.97
N TYR A 253 10.70 8.98 -7.76
CA TYR A 253 11.17 8.72 -9.11
C TYR A 253 9.96 8.71 -10.07
N PRO A 254 9.40 9.89 -10.42
CA PRO A 254 8.30 9.98 -11.35
C PRO A 254 8.74 9.55 -12.76
N LEU A 255 7.92 8.71 -13.39
CA LEU A 255 8.16 8.11 -14.68
C LEU A 255 7.19 8.69 -15.73
N PRO A 256 7.65 8.99 -16.95
CA PRO A 256 6.77 9.33 -18.06
C PRO A 256 5.75 8.21 -18.33
N LEU A 257 4.54 8.59 -18.77
CA LEU A 257 3.56 7.62 -19.28
C LEU A 257 4.15 6.82 -20.44
N GLY A 258 3.79 5.55 -20.54
CA GLY A 258 4.32 4.66 -21.57
C GLY A 258 5.72 4.11 -21.30
N THR A 259 6.31 4.39 -20.12
CA THR A 259 7.60 3.79 -19.71
C THR A 259 7.58 2.27 -19.88
N ASP A 260 8.63 1.72 -20.49
CA ASP A 260 8.80 0.29 -20.77
C ASP A 260 9.70 -0.39 -19.73
N ASP A 261 9.92 -1.70 -19.90
CA ASP A 261 10.78 -2.51 -19.03
C ASP A 261 12.17 -1.90 -18.85
N ALA A 262 12.82 -1.49 -19.94
CA ALA A 262 14.20 -1.01 -19.90
C ALA A 262 14.33 0.30 -19.11
N ALA A 263 13.43 1.26 -19.36
CA ALA A 263 13.44 2.54 -18.66
C ALA A 263 13.04 2.41 -17.18
N TYR A 264 12.10 1.53 -16.85
CA TYR A 264 11.73 1.23 -15.47
C TYR A 264 12.91 0.61 -14.71
N LEU A 265 13.55 -0.42 -15.29
CA LEU A 265 14.68 -1.11 -14.67
C LEU A 265 15.89 -0.18 -14.46
N ALA A 266 16.15 0.75 -15.37
CA ALA A 266 17.19 1.77 -15.20
C ALA A 266 16.88 2.73 -14.03
N THR A 267 15.61 3.00 -13.75
CA THR A 267 15.19 3.80 -12.59
C THR A 267 15.27 2.99 -11.30
N LEU A 268 14.86 1.72 -11.35
CA LEU A 268 15.01 0.79 -10.22
C LEU A 268 16.47 0.64 -9.80
N GLU A 269 17.44 0.64 -10.74
CA GLU A 269 18.86 0.60 -10.40
C GLU A 269 19.29 1.80 -9.53
N LYS A 270 18.79 3.00 -9.81
CA LYS A 270 19.05 4.19 -8.97
C LYS A 270 18.47 4.02 -7.57
N ALA A 271 17.26 3.47 -7.45
CA ALA A 271 16.65 3.18 -6.16
C ALA A 271 17.46 2.10 -5.40
N ILE A 272 17.94 1.06 -6.09
CA ILE A 272 18.81 0.01 -5.53
C ILE A 272 20.15 0.57 -5.05
N GLU A 273 20.77 1.49 -5.79
CA GLU A 273 21.97 2.20 -5.34
C GLU A 273 21.69 3.00 -4.07
N ARG A 274 20.55 3.70 -4.01
CA ARG A 274 20.12 4.46 -2.83
C ARG A 274 19.88 3.55 -1.62
N ILE A 275 19.23 2.39 -1.82
CA ILE A 275 19.05 1.35 -0.80
C ILE A 275 20.40 0.86 -0.29
N SER A 276 21.30 0.50 -1.20
CA SER A 276 22.62 -0.04 -0.87
C SER A 276 23.45 0.95 -0.05
N ALA A 277 23.43 2.23 -0.42
CA ALA A 277 24.11 3.30 0.31
C ALA A 277 23.53 3.55 1.72
N PHE A 278 22.24 3.27 1.93
CA PHE A 278 21.60 3.40 3.23
C PHE A 278 21.93 2.25 4.20
N HIS A 279 22.33 1.09 3.66
CA HIS A 279 22.65 -0.13 4.41
C HIS A 279 21.52 -0.58 5.37
N PRO A 280 20.27 -0.77 4.90
CA PRO A 280 19.17 -1.17 5.77
C PRO A 280 19.37 -2.55 6.39
N SER A 281 18.75 -2.73 7.55
CA SER A 281 18.53 -4.03 8.18
C SER A 281 17.32 -4.75 7.59
N PHE A 282 16.30 -4.01 7.15
CA PHE A 282 15.07 -4.54 6.58
C PHE A 282 14.63 -3.76 5.35
N LEU A 283 14.05 -4.47 4.38
CA LEU A 283 13.38 -3.89 3.22
C LEU A 283 11.88 -4.19 3.29
N VAL A 284 11.05 -3.15 3.19
CA VAL A 284 9.60 -3.28 2.98
C VAL A 284 9.30 -2.82 1.56
N ILE A 285 8.51 -3.58 0.82
CA ILE A 285 8.12 -3.27 -0.55
C ILE A 285 6.62 -3.08 -0.60
N SER A 286 6.14 -1.88 -0.93
CA SER A 286 4.76 -1.67 -1.38
C SER A 286 4.70 -2.14 -2.83
N ALA A 287 4.02 -3.26 -3.07
CA ALA A 287 4.06 -4.03 -4.31
C ALA A 287 2.70 -3.98 -5.02
N GLY A 288 2.55 -3.02 -5.92
CA GLY A 288 1.46 -2.94 -6.88
C GLY A 288 1.80 -3.64 -8.20
N MET A 289 0.82 -4.32 -8.79
CA MET A 289 0.97 -4.97 -10.11
C MET A 289 0.25 -4.21 -11.23
N ASP A 290 -0.22 -2.99 -10.95
CA ASP A 290 -0.82 -2.05 -11.90
C ASP A 290 0.20 -1.34 -12.79
N ILE A 291 1.50 -1.55 -12.56
CA ILE A 291 2.56 -1.23 -13.52
C ILE A 291 2.48 -2.11 -14.80
N TYR A 292 1.71 -3.19 -14.77
CA TYR A 292 1.54 -4.11 -15.90
C TYR A 292 0.87 -3.40 -17.08
N GLY A 293 1.42 -3.58 -18.28
CA GLY A 293 1.01 -2.81 -19.46
C GLY A 293 -0.41 -3.01 -19.95
N GLU A 294 -1.13 -4.03 -19.45
CA GLU A 294 -2.55 -4.28 -19.72
C GLU A 294 -3.43 -4.03 -18.49
N ASP A 295 -2.91 -3.38 -17.45
CA ASP A 295 -3.73 -2.94 -16.32
C ASP A 295 -4.71 -1.83 -16.76
N PRO A 296 -5.99 -1.88 -16.33
CA PRO A 296 -6.96 -0.86 -16.73
C PRO A 296 -6.70 0.52 -16.11
N LEU A 297 -5.96 0.60 -15.01
CA LEU A 297 -5.68 1.85 -14.29
C LEU A 297 -4.27 2.41 -14.58
N GLY A 298 -3.37 1.60 -15.13
CA GLY A 298 -1.99 1.99 -15.42
C GLY A 298 -1.75 2.40 -16.88
N ARG A 299 -0.81 3.33 -17.09
CA ARG A 299 -0.32 3.73 -18.44
C ARG A 299 1.18 3.52 -18.64
N ILE A 300 1.89 2.98 -17.64
CA ILE A 300 3.22 2.40 -17.81
C ILE A 300 3.03 1.02 -18.47
N ARG A 301 4.01 0.56 -19.23
CA ARG A 301 3.90 -0.61 -20.11
C ARG A 301 4.85 -1.73 -19.71
N ILE A 302 4.90 -2.07 -18.43
CA ILE A 302 5.77 -3.15 -17.95
C ILE A 302 5.19 -4.50 -18.36
N THR A 303 6.03 -5.35 -18.95
CA THR A 303 5.66 -6.73 -19.28
C THR A 303 5.74 -7.62 -18.05
N ARG A 304 5.15 -8.81 -18.09
CA ARG A 304 5.33 -9.80 -17.01
C ARG A 304 6.80 -10.20 -16.83
N GLU A 305 7.58 -10.17 -17.91
CA GLU A 305 9.03 -10.39 -17.83
C GLU A 305 9.76 -9.22 -17.17
N GLY A 306 9.32 -7.98 -17.41
CA GLY A 306 9.77 -6.82 -16.64
C GLY A 306 9.51 -6.95 -15.15
N ILE A 307 8.30 -7.38 -14.76
CA ILE A 307 7.94 -7.69 -13.36
C ILE A 307 8.84 -8.80 -12.77
N ARG A 308 9.10 -9.86 -13.58
CA ARG A 308 10.26 -10.77 -13.54
C ARG A 308 11.53 -10.12 -12.96
N GLN A 309 12.07 -9.24 -13.78
CA GLN A 309 13.38 -8.65 -13.59
C GLN A 309 13.39 -7.66 -12.41
N ILE A 310 12.27 -6.97 -12.14
CA ILE A 310 12.11 -6.14 -10.95
C ILE A 310 12.29 -6.99 -9.69
N GLY A 311 11.54 -8.10 -9.57
CA GLY A 311 11.65 -9.03 -8.44
C GLY A 311 13.07 -9.59 -8.28
N GLN A 312 13.70 -10.00 -9.37
CA GLN A 312 15.08 -10.51 -9.38
C GLN A 312 16.11 -9.48 -8.89
N LYS A 313 16.04 -8.24 -9.40
CA LYS A 313 16.97 -7.17 -9.01
C LYS A 313 16.82 -6.81 -7.54
N ILE A 314 15.59 -6.76 -7.03
CA ILE A 314 15.35 -6.47 -5.60
C ILE A 314 15.80 -7.65 -4.73
N ALA A 315 15.47 -8.90 -5.08
CA ALA A 315 15.91 -10.08 -4.33
C ALA A 315 17.43 -10.25 -4.28
N ALA A 316 18.15 -9.73 -5.29
CA ALA A 316 19.62 -9.69 -5.32
C ALA A 316 20.26 -8.74 -4.29
N LEU A 317 19.48 -7.87 -3.64
CA LEU A 317 19.96 -7.08 -2.50
C LEU A 317 20.32 -7.93 -1.29
N ASN A 318 19.86 -9.19 -1.21
CA ASN A 318 20.12 -10.07 -0.07
C ASN A 318 19.69 -9.42 1.26
N LEU A 319 18.47 -8.88 1.35
CA LEU A 319 17.95 -8.25 2.56
C LEU A 319 16.76 -9.04 3.11
N PRO A 320 16.57 -9.09 4.44
CA PRO A 320 15.28 -9.48 5.02
C PRO A 320 14.18 -8.60 4.41
N THR A 321 13.28 -9.20 3.64
CA THR A 321 12.37 -8.45 2.77
C THR A 321 10.91 -8.84 2.98
N LEU A 322 10.07 -7.84 3.23
CA LEU A 322 8.62 -7.97 3.26
C LEU A 322 8.04 -7.32 2.01
N ALA A 323 7.37 -8.10 1.16
CA ALA A 323 6.49 -7.54 0.14
C ALA A 323 5.07 -7.37 0.70
N VAL A 324 4.43 -6.24 0.43
CA VAL A 324 3.08 -5.88 0.88
C VAL A 324 2.24 -5.59 -0.35
N MET A 325 1.14 -6.32 -0.54
CA MET A 325 0.27 -6.14 -1.69
C MET A 325 -0.40 -4.75 -1.68
N GLU A 326 -0.31 -4.02 -2.78
CA GLU A 326 -0.99 -2.74 -3.02
C GLU A 326 -2.00 -2.87 -4.20
N GLY A 327 -1.80 -2.15 -5.30
CA GLY A 327 -2.63 -2.11 -6.51
C GLY A 327 -2.43 -3.26 -7.49
N GLY A 328 -3.08 -3.17 -8.65
CA GLY A 328 -3.15 -4.21 -9.68
C GLY A 328 -4.57 -4.74 -9.86
N TYR A 329 -5.13 -4.50 -11.04
CA TYR A 329 -6.57 -4.55 -11.33
C TYR A 329 -6.90 -5.31 -12.62
N ASN A 330 -5.90 -5.72 -13.40
CA ASN A 330 -6.09 -6.78 -14.41
C ASN A 330 -6.22 -8.15 -13.74
N ASN A 331 -7.45 -8.52 -13.34
CA ASN A 331 -7.74 -9.76 -12.61
C ASN A 331 -7.30 -11.06 -13.32
N GLU A 332 -7.25 -11.06 -14.65
CA GLU A 332 -6.82 -12.23 -15.43
C GLU A 332 -5.31 -12.48 -15.30
N ALA A 333 -4.52 -11.40 -15.33
CA ALA A 333 -3.05 -11.47 -15.24
C ALA A 333 -2.51 -11.37 -13.80
N LEU A 334 -3.29 -10.82 -12.86
CA LEU A 334 -2.83 -10.39 -11.53
C LEU A 334 -2.08 -11.48 -10.77
N GLY A 335 -2.65 -12.68 -10.65
CA GLY A 335 -2.02 -13.77 -9.91
C GLY A 335 -0.69 -14.21 -10.53
N LEU A 336 -0.60 -14.26 -11.86
CA LEU A 336 0.64 -14.62 -12.56
C LEU A 336 1.70 -13.53 -12.46
N ASN A 337 1.30 -12.26 -12.45
CA ASN A 337 2.20 -11.12 -12.27
C ASN A 337 2.78 -11.10 -10.84
N VAL A 338 1.95 -11.36 -9.82
CA VAL A 338 2.43 -11.52 -8.43
C VAL A 338 3.40 -12.69 -8.33
N CYS A 339 3.09 -13.86 -8.90
CA CYS A 339 4.01 -15.00 -8.88
C CYS A 339 5.32 -14.68 -9.60
N ALA A 340 5.27 -13.96 -10.73
CA ALA A 340 6.46 -13.52 -11.45
C ALA A 340 7.34 -12.64 -10.53
N PHE A 341 6.77 -11.61 -9.90
CA PHE A 341 7.50 -10.74 -8.97
C PHE A 341 8.14 -11.51 -7.80
N LEU A 342 7.40 -12.44 -7.19
CA LEU A 342 7.84 -13.14 -5.98
C LEU A 342 8.83 -14.28 -6.26
N GLU A 343 8.93 -14.75 -7.50
CA GLU A 343 9.71 -15.93 -7.91
C GLU A 343 11.15 -15.91 -7.38
N ALA A 344 11.85 -14.79 -7.49
CA ALA A 344 13.27 -14.67 -7.13
C ALA A 344 13.54 -14.56 -5.62
N PHE A 345 12.51 -14.28 -4.82
CA PHE A 345 12.62 -14.21 -3.37
C PHE A 345 12.54 -15.59 -2.71
N HIS A 346 12.15 -16.62 -3.46
CA HIS A 346 12.29 -18.00 -3.04
C HIS A 346 13.70 -18.49 -3.40
N ARG A 347 14.60 -18.53 -2.41
CA ARG A 347 15.91 -19.17 -2.60
C ARG A 347 15.79 -20.63 -2.21
N GLU A 348 16.06 -21.52 -3.16
CA GLU A 348 16.46 -22.88 -2.83
C GLU A 348 17.74 -22.77 -1.99
N THR A 349 17.69 -23.28 -0.76
CA THR A 349 18.92 -23.54 0.00
C THR A 349 19.79 -24.47 -0.84
N PRO A 350 21.05 -24.13 -1.15
CA PRO A 350 21.96 -25.00 -1.89
C PRO A 350 22.14 -26.38 -1.25
#